data_AF-A0A0D8BV13-F1
#
_entry.id   AF-A0A0D8BV13-F1
#
_cell.length_a   1.000
_cell.length_b   1.000
_cell.length_c   1.000
_cell.angle_alpha   90.00
_cell.angle_beta   90.00
_cell.angle_gamma   90.00
#
_symmetry.space_group_name_H-M   'P 1'
#
loop_
_entity.id
_entity.type
_entity.pdbx_description
1 polymer ?
#
loop_
_entity_poly.entity_id
_entity_poly.type
_entity_poly.pdbx_seq_one_letter_code
_entity_poly.pdbx_strand_id
1 'polypeptide(L)'
;MMEGKKHFSQMTELEREFLLREFFKIPPQAWSFTDYSFKRFKQRGIDPAHFMTLWKNPSLIEYHRKNGANRILLRSNIPRKGYEVCAVFDLTNIKIVTVWLNWVGNKHQNLVIEAYNLKDDIMEVFRSA
;
A
#
# COMPACT_ATOMS: atom_id res chain seq x y z
N MET A 1 8.95 3.09 -19.33
CA MET A 1 9.39 2.74 -17.97
C MET A 1 8.86 1.35 -17.63
N MET A 2 9.69 0.46 -17.10
CA MET A 2 9.31 -0.92 -16.79
C MET A 2 8.37 -0.93 -15.57
N GLU A 3 7.23 -1.63 -15.67
CA GLU A 3 6.35 -1.92 -14.54
C GLU A 3 6.90 -3.13 -13.78
N GLY A 4 6.88 -3.08 -12.44
CA GLY A 4 7.42 -4.17 -11.63
C GLY A 4 6.95 -4.14 -10.19
N LYS A 5 6.85 -5.31 -9.57
CA LYS A 5 6.37 -5.49 -8.20
C LYS A 5 7.36 -6.26 -7.33
N LYS A 6 7.44 -5.89 -6.05
CA LYS A 6 8.05 -6.69 -4.98
C LYS A 6 7.04 -6.96 -3.88
N HIS A 7 6.96 -8.21 -3.43
CA HIS A 7 6.28 -8.58 -2.20
C HIS A 7 7.18 -8.27 -1.00
N PHE A 8 6.60 -8.02 0.20
CA PHE A 8 7.40 -7.66 1.38
C PHE A 8 8.53 -8.66 1.70
N SER A 9 8.32 -9.95 1.37
CA SER A 9 9.29 -11.03 1.58
C SER A 9 10.49 -11.00 0.62
N GLN A 10 10.37 -10.27 -0.49
CA GLN A 10 11.46 -10.05 -1.46
C GLN A 10 12.19 -8.73 -1.20
N MET A 11 11.71 -7.93 -0.25
CA MET A 11 12.35 -6.68 0.14
C MET A 11 13.39 -6.95 1.23
N THR A 12 14.49 -6.20 1.19
CA THR A 12 15.39 -6.08 2.33
C THR A 12 14.71 -5.27 3.44
N GLU A 13 15.25 -5.34 4.66
CA GLU A 13 14.77 -4.51 5.77
C GLU A 13 14.90 -3.02 5.46
N LEU A 14 16.04 -2.61 4.89
CA LEU A 14 16.28 -1.24 4.47
C LEU A 14 15.27 -0.73 3.44
N GLU A 15 14.87 -1.54 2.46
CA GLU A 15 13.84 -1.17 1.48
C GLU A 15 12.48 -0.95 2.17
N ARG A 16 12.11 -1.82 3.13
CA ARG A 16 10.85 -1.68 3.88
C ARG A 16 10.83 -0.42 4.74
N GLU A 17 11.91 -0.18 5.47
CA GLU A 17 12.07 1.02 6.30
C GLU A 17 12.05 2.30 5.45
N PHE A 18 12.74 2.29 4.32
CA PHE A 18 12.73 3.39 3.36
C PHE A 18 11.29 3.73 2.92
N LEU A 19 10.53 2.74 2.45
CA LEU A 19 9.17 2.94 1.97
C LEU A 19 8.21 3.45 3.05
N LEU A 20 8.28 2.87 4.25
CA LEU A 20 7.46 3.31 5.37
C LEU A 20 7.84 4.74 5.80
N ARG A 21 9.13 5.07 5.82
CA ARG A 21 9.58 6.43 6.09
C ARG A 21 9.06 7.43 5.05
N GLU A 22 9.11 7.10 3.76
CA GLU A 22 8.55 7.98 2.71
C GLU A 22 7.03 8.17 2.89
N PHE A 23 6.29 7.13 3.26
CA PHE A 23 4.87 7.24 3.59
C PHE A 23 4.62 8.18 4.78
N PHE A 24 5.36 8.00 5.89
CA PHE A 24 5.16 8.76 7.12
C PHE A 24 5.62 10.23 7.05
N LYS A 25 6.46 10.60 6.08
CA LYS A 25 6.78 12.02 5.82
C LYS A 25 5.55 12.82 5.38
N ILE A 26 4.56 12.15 4.79
CA ILE A 26 3.37 12.81 4.24
C ILE A 26 2.25 12.74 5.29
N PRO A 27 1.76 13.88 5.80
CA PRO A 27 0.73 13.87 6.83
C PRO A 27 -0.60 13.35 6.27
N PRO A 28 -1.44 12.68 7.08
CA PRO A 28 -2.67 12.02 6.61
C PRO A 28 -3.59 12.90 5.77
N GLN A 29 -3.73 14.18 6.14
CA GLN A 29 -4.58 15.16 5.47
C GLN A 29 -4.07 15.62 4.09
N ALA A 30 -2.80 15.39 3.77
CA ALA A 30 -2.25 15.73 2.46
C ALA A 30 -2.62 14.68 1.39
N TRP A 31 -3.03 13.48 1.80
CA TRP A 31 -3.41 12.41 0.89
C TRP A 31 -4.76 12.70 0.23
N SER A 32 -4.79 12.68 -1.10
CA SER A 32 -6.03 12.84 -1.86
C SER A 32 -6.57 11.48 -2.31
N PHE A 33 -7.89 11.28 -2.19
CA PHE A 33 -8.55 10.14 -2.79
C PHE A 33 -8.69 10.35 -4.30
N THR A 34 -8.43 9.31 -5.09
CA THR A 34 -8.92 9.25 -6.46
C THR A 34 -10.43 9.01 -6.46
N ASP A 35 -11.13 9.37 -7.54
CA ASP A 35 -12.58 9.10 -7.66
C ASP A 35 -12.89 7.61 -7.45
N TYR A 36 -12.03 6.75 -7.99
CA TYR A 36 -12.14 5.32 -7.83
C TYR A 36 -12.01 4.89 -6.36
N SER A 37 -10.95 5.32 -5.67
CA SER A 37 -10.74 4.93 -4.27
C SER A 37 -11.82 5.50 -3.34
N PHE A 38 -12.29 6.71 -3.58
CA PHE A 38 -13.39 7.30 -2.83
C PHE A 38 -14.70 6.53 -3.03
N LYS A 39 -15.03 6.16 -4.27
CA LYS A 39 -16.20 5.32 -4.57
C LYS A 39 -16.10 3.98 -3.85
N ARG A 40 -14.93 3.33 -3.86
CA ARG A 40 -14.68 2.07 -3.16
C ARG A 40 -14.78 2.20 -1.65
N PHE A 41 -14.27 3.29 -1.08
CA PHE A 41 -14.36 3.60 0.34
C PHE A 41 -15.83 3.61 0.80
N LYS A 42 -16.68 4.36 0.07
CA LYS A 42 -18.12 4.45 0.35
C LYS A 42 -18.84 3.11 0.13
N GLN A 43 -18.64 2.46 -1.02
CA GLN A 43 -19.32 1.20 -1.36
C GLN A 43 -19.03 0.08 -0.36
N ARG A 44 -17.84 0.06 0.24
CA ARG A 44 -17.42 -0.96 1.20
C ARG A 44 -17.72 -0.59 2.66
N GLY A 45 -18.32 0.58 2.90
CA GLY A 45 -18.64 1.04 4.25
C GLY A 45 -17.42 1.12 5.17
N ILE A 46 -16.26 1.52 4.63
CA ILE A 46 -15.03 1.62 5.42
C ILE A 46 -15.22 2.72 6.46
N ASP A 47 -15.05 2.38 7.73
CA ASP A 47 -15.06 3.33 8.83
C ASP A 47 -13.84 4.27 8.72
N PRO A 48 -14.03 5.61 8.63
CA PRO A 48 -12.93 6.57 8.60
C PRO A 48 -11.94 6.40 9.75
N ALA A 49 -12.41 6.17 10.98
CA ALA A 49 -11.53 5.99 12.12
C ALA A 49 -10.73 4.68 12.04
N HIS A 50 -11.24 3.67 11.34
CA HIS A 50 -10.51 2.45 11.04
C HIS A 50 -9.47 2.68 9.94
N PHE A 51 -9.84 3.36 8.87
CA PHE A 51 -8.91 3.73 7.80
C PHE A 51 -7.71 4.53 8.33
N MET A 52 -7.94 5.47 9.25
CA MET A 52 -6.88 6.25 9.90
C MET A 52 -5.87 5.41 10.70
N THR A 53 -6.17 4.14 11.02
CA THR A 53 -5.20 3.25 11.68
C THR A 53 -4.01 2.88 10.78
N LEU A 54 -4.11 3.07 9.46
CA LEU A 54 -3.01 2.91 8.52
C LEU A 54 -1.82 3.84 8.82
N TRP A 55 -2.03 4.96 9.54
CA TRP A 55 -0.96 5.86 9.97
C TRP A 55 -0.42 5.58 11.38
N LYS A 56 -0.91 4.53 12.07
CA LYS A 56 -0.41 4.20 13.42
C LYS A 56 0.70 3.17 13.37
N ASN A 57 0.41 2.01 12.80
CA ASN A 57 1.36 0.90 12.67
C ASN A 57 0.83 -0.06 11.59
N PRO A 58 1.00 0.26 10.29
CA PRO A 58 0.55 -0.61 9.22
C PRO A 58 1.57 -1.73 8.93
N SER A 59 1.11 -2.83 8.34
CA SER A 59 1.98 -3.75 7.61
C SER A 59 2.16 -3.30 6.17
N LEU A 60 3.41 -3.23 5.72
CA LEU A 60 3.76 -3.14 4.32
C LEU A 60 3.63 -4.52 3.67
N ILE A 61 2.88 -4.59 2.57
CA ILE A 61 2.58 -5.86 1.88
C ILE A 61 3.29 -5.93 0.53
N GLU A 62 3.24 -4.86 -0.26
CA GLU A 62 3.74 -4.84 -1.63
C GLU A 62 4.25 -3.45 -2.01
N TYR A 63 5.28 -3.42 -2.86
CA TYR A 63 5.72 -2.26 -3.63
C TYR A 63 5.42 -2.51 -5.11
N HIS A 64 4.95 -1.49 -5.81
CA HIS A 64 4.61 -1.55 -7.23
C HIS A 64 5.06 -0.27 -7.93
N ARG A 65 6.03 -0.39 -8.84
CA ARG A 65 6.35 0.67 -9.80
C ARG A 65 5.42 0.54 -10.99
N LYS A 66 4.57 1.53 -11.24
CA LYS A 66 3.63 1.52 -12.36
C LYS A 66 3.55 2.88 -13.02
N ASN A 67 3.83 2.94 -14.33
CA ASN A 67 3.74 4.18 -15.13
C ASN A 67 4.52 5.36 -14.50
N GLY A 68 5.72 5.10 -13.96
CA GLY A 68 6.53 6.11 -13.27
C GLY A 68 6.14 6.39 -11.82
N ALA A 69 4.99 5.92 -11.35
CA ALA A 69 4.58 6.09 -9.97
C ALA A 69 5.13 4.99 -9.06
N ASN A 70 5.54 5.39 -7.86
CA ASN A 70 5.94 4.50 -6.78
C ASN A 70 4.74 4.24 -5.87
N ARG A 71 4.24 3.00 -5.86
CA ARG A 71 3.06 2.62 -5.08
C ARG A 71 3.40 1.61 -4.00
N ILE A 72 2.73 1.74 -2.86
CA ILE A 72 2.81 0.78 -1.76
C ILE A 72 1.42 0.29 -1.39
N LEU A 73 1.32 -0.98 -1.02
CA LEU A 73 0.14 -1.57 -0.40
C LEU A 73 0.38 -1.68 1.10
N LEU A 74 -0.44 -1.00 1.88
CA LEU A 74 -0.47 -1.08 3.32
C LEU A 74 -1.73 -1.80 3.81
N ARG A 75 -1.59 -2.52 4.93
CA ARG A 75 -2.70 -3.15 5.66
C ARG A 75 -2.70 -2.68 7.11
N SER A 76 -3.86 -2.39 7.67
CA SER A 76 -3.99 -2.05 9.08
C SER A 76 -3.73 -3.28 9.94
N ASN A 77 -2.94 -3.14 11.01
CA ASN A 77 -2.71 -4.24 11.97
C ASN A 77 -3.81 -4.38 13.03
N ILE A 78 -4.72 -3.42 13.11
CA ILE A 78 -5.84 -3.44 14.07
C ILE A 78 -7.11 -3.80 13.30
N PRO A 79 -7.64 -5.01 13.45
CA PRO A 79 -8.90 -5.37 12.82
C PRO A 79 -10.08 -4.70 13.55
N ARG A 80 -11.14 -4.38 12.80
CA ARG A 80 -12.45 -4.01 13.35
C ARG A 80 -13.51 -4.87 12.72
N LYS A 81 -14.39 -5.44 13.55
CA LYS A 81 -15.46 -6.37 13.12
C LYS A 81 -14.94 -7.53 12.26
N GLY A 82 -13.72 -8.01 12.53
CA GLY A 82 -13.09 -9.12 11.79
C GLY A 82 -12.48 -8.73 10.44
N TYR A 83 -12.35 -7.44 10.14
CA TYR A 83 -11.72 -6.96 8.91
C TYR A 83 -10.52 -6.06 9.21
N GLU A 84 -9.53 -6.10 8.35
CA GLU A 84 -8.43 -5.13 8.24
C GLU A 84 -8.71 -4.20 7.06
N VAL A 85 -8.26 -2.95 7.14
CA VAL A 85 -8.28 -2.05 6.00
C VAL A 85 -6.99 -2.25 5.20
N CYS A 86 -7.13 -2.41 3.89
CA CYS A 86 -6.03 -2.37 2.94
C CYS A 86 -6.16 -1.16 2.02
N ALA A 87 -5.04 -0.52 1.70
CA ALA A 87 -5.02 0.61 0.80
C ALA A 87 -3.73 0.67 -0.02
N VAL A 88 -3.87 1.06 -1.29
CA VAL A 88 -2.74 1.36 -2.17
C VAL A 88 -2.52 2.86 -2.18
N PHE A 89 -1.31 3.27 -1.81
CA PHE A 89 -0.86 4.66 -1.82
C PHE A 89 0.14 4.87 -2.95
N ASP A 90 -0.02 5.97 -3.69
CA ASP A 90 0.89 6.46 -4.70
C ASP A 90 1.78 7.54 -4.06
N LEU A 91 2.99 7.14 -3.68
CA LEU A 91 3.96 7.99 -2.98
C LEU A 91 4.45 9.14 -3.87
N THR A 92 4.46 8.94 -5.19
CA THR A 92 4.90 9.98 -6.15
C THR A 92 3.85 11.09 -6.27
N ASN A 93 2.57 10.73 -6.41
CA ASN A 93 1.50 11.69 -6.68
C ASN A 93 0.71 12.09 -5.45
N ILE A 94 1.01 11.52 -4.28
CA ILE A 94 0.32 11.75 -3.00
C ILE A 94 -1.19 11.43 -3.13
N LYS A 95 -1.48 10.23 -3.66
CA LYS A 95 -2.84 9.76 -3.94
C LYS A 95 -3.13 8.40 -3.32
N ILE A 96 -4.37 8.23 -2.85
CA ILE A 96 -4.92 6.93 -2.47
C ILE A 96 -5.56 6.33 -3.72
N VAL A 97 -4.96 5.25 -4.25
CA VAL A 97 -5.34 4.64 -5.53
C VAL A 97 -6.54 3.71 -5.38
N THR A 98 -6.60 2.93 -4.32
CA THR A 98 -7.73 2.03 -4.02
C THR A 98 -7.71 1.62 -2.55
N VAL A 99 -8.86 1.19 -2.04
CA VAL A 99 -9.06 0.72 -0.65
C VAL A 99 -10.00 -0.48 -0.61
N TRP A 100 -9.80 -1.40 0.32
CA TRP A 100 -10.72 -2.51 0.58
C TRP A 100 -10.64 -3.03 2.01
N LEU A 101 -11.61 -3.87 2.39
CA LEU A 101 -11.59 -4.62 3.64
C LEU A 101 -11.07 -6.03 3.36
N ASN A 102 -10.06 -6.45 4.10
CA ASN A 102 -9.56 -7.82 4.10
C ASN A 102 -10.12 -8.56 5.32
N TRP A 103 -10.76 -9.70 5.12
CA TRP A 103 -11.19 -10.52 6.24
C TRP A 103 -9.97 -11.18 6.90
N VAL A 104 -9.86 -11.10 8.23
CA VAL A 104 -8.67 -11.60 8.97
C VAL A 104 -8.46 -13.12 8.80
N GLY A 105 -9.54 -13.86 8.55
CA GLY A 105 -9.46 -15.30 8.28
C GLY A 105 -9.02 -15.64 6.86
N ASN A 106 -8.94 -14.65 5.96
CA ASN A 106 -8.50 -14.86 4.59
C ASN A 106 -6.97 -14.97 4.54
N LYS A 107 -6.46 -16.18 4.76
CA LYS A 107 -5.04 -16.52 4.75
C LYS A 107 -4.48 -16.67 3.33
N HIS A 108 -4.70 -15.69 2.46
CA HIS A 108 -4.04 -15.55 1.14
C HIS A 108 -3.74 -16.88 0.41
N GLN A 109 -4.75 -17.72 0.21
CA GLN A 109 -4.56 -19.01 -0.50
C GLN A 109 -4.14 -18.82 -1.98
N ASN A 110 -4.22 -17.60 -2.51
CA ASN A 110 -4.00 -17.25 -3.91
C ASN A 110 -2.86 -16.23 -4.12
N LEU A 111 -1.78 -16.28 -3.33
CA LEU A 111 -0.60 -15.45 -3.63
C LEU A 111 0.03 -15.93 -4.94
N VAL A 112 -0.14 -15.16 -6.02
CA VAL A 112 0.51 -15.41 -7.32
C VAL A 112 1.90 -14.82 -7.28
N ILE A 113 2.88 -15.62 -6.85
CA ILE A 113 4.23 -15.13 -6.59
C ILE A 113 4.94 -14.66 -7.87
N GLU A 114 4.55 -15.21 -9.02
CA GLU A 114 5.06 -14.90 -10.35
C GLU A 114 4.75 -13.44 -10.76
N ALA A 115 3.74 -12.82 -10.15
CA ALA A 115 3.44 -11.42 -10.37
C ALA A 115 4.49 -10.47 -9.78
N TYR A 116 5.37 -10.96 -8.89
CA TYR A 116 6.41 -10.18 -8.23
C TYR A 116 7.78 -10.38 -8.89
N ASN A 117 7.98 -9.63 -9.97
CA ASN A 117 9.10 -9.79 -10.89
C ASN A 117 10.20 -8.71 -10.77
N LEU A 118 10.02 -7.71 -9.90
CA LEU A 118 11.00 -6.63 -9.77
C LEU A 118 12.19 -7.10 -8.93
N LYS A 119 13.39 -7.08 -9.52
CA LYS A 119 14.64 -7.46 -8.85
C LYS A 119 15.44 -6.26 -8.36
N ASP A 120 15.28 -5.12 -9.02
CA ASP A 120 16.03 -3.88 -8.76
C ASP A 120 15.83 -3.37 -7.33
N ASP A 121 16.84 -2.69 -6.78
CA ASP A 121 16.75 -2.04 -5.48
C ASP A 121 15.69 -0.93 -5.49
N ILE A 122 14.73 -1.00 -4.57
CA ILE A 122 13.62 -0.05 -4.53
C ILE A 122 14.11 1.38 -4.30
N MET A 123 15.16 1.60 -3.50
CA MET A 123 15.65 2.95 -3.21
C MET A 123 16.26 3.61 -4.44
N GLU A 124 17.04 2.86 -5.24
CA GLU A 124 17.59 3.33 -6.51
C GLU A 124 16.47 3.66 -7.50
N VAL A 125 15.53 2.74 -7.64
CA VAL A 125 14.36 2.86 -8.51
C VAL A 125 13.52 4.10 -8.15
N PHE A 126 13.33 4.35 -6.85
CA PHE A 126 12.53 5.46 -6.34
C PHE A 126 13.18 6.83 -6.59
N ARG A 127 14.50 6.95 -6.43
CA ARG A 127 15.26 8.20 -6.66
C ARG A 127 15.38 8.56 -8.13
N SER A 128 15.21 7.58 -9.01
CA SER A 128 15.31 7.72 -10.46
C SER A 128 13.97 8.07 -11.13
N ALA A 129 12.94 8.39 -10.34
CA ALA A 129 11.56 8.59 -10.79
C ALA A 129 11.13 10.06 -10.72
#